data_AF-A0A8T5ILT3-F1
#
_entry.id   AF-A0A8T5ILT3-F1
#
_cell.length_a   1.000
_cell.length_b   1.000
_cell.length_c   1.000
_cell.angle_alpha   90.00
_cell.angle_beta   90.00
_cell.angle_gamma   90.00
#
_symmetry.space_group_name_H-M   'P 1'
#
loop_
_entity.id
_entity.type
_entity.pdbx_description
1 polymer ?
#
loop_
_entity_poly.entity_id
_entity_poly.type
_entity_poly.pdbx_seq_one_letter_code
_entity_poly.pdbx_strand_id
1 'polypeptide(L)'
;MNTQINLRLSERMLNSAKSYANKNGFGTVQEFIKETVREKLFEKPEINKEELILVKKLAEISLKKNLFGTEEELFKKLKRK
;
A
#
# COMPACT_ATOMS: atom_id res chain seq x y z
N MET A 1 5.16 26.38 -12.29
CA MET A 1 4.52 27.36 -11.38
C MET A 1 4.24 26.64 -10.07
N ASN A 2 4.65 27.22 -8.93
CA ASN A 2 4.29 26.67 -7.62
C ASN A 2 3.07 27.42 -7.10
N THR A 3 2.01 26.69 -6.76
CA THR A 3 0.77 27.25 -6.21
C THR A 3 0.73 27.00 -4.71
N GLN A 4 0.53 28.05 -3.93
CA GLN A 4 0.36 27.92 -2.47
C GLN A 4 -1.11 27.64 -2.14
N ILE A 5 -1.35 26.63 -1.31
CA ILE A 5 -2.68 26.27 -0.81
C ILE A 5 -2.73 26.55 0.69
N ASN A 6 -3.68 27.37 1.13
CA ASN A 6 -3.92 27.62 2.55
C ASN A 6 -4.96 26.63 3.10
N LEU A 7 -4.55 25.80 4.06
CA LEU A 7 -5.40 24.78 4.67
C LEU A 7 -5.71 25.15 6.11
N ARG A 8 -6.98 24.99 6.52
CA ARG A 8 -7.38 25.06 7.92
C ARG A 8 -7.43 23.65 8.49
N LEU A 9 -6.58 23.36 9.47
CA LEU A 9 -6.51 22.08 10.16
C LEU A 9 -6.92 22.27 11.62
N SER A 10 -7.58 21.27 12.21
CA SER A 10 -7.77 21.25 13.65
C SER A 10 -6.42 21.09 14.35
N GLU A 11 -6.30 21.61 15.58
CA GLU A 11 -5.05 21.51 16.35
C GLU A 11 -4.60 20.07 16.54
N ARG A 12 -5.55 19.16 16.82
CA ARG A 12 -5.28 17.74 16.96
C ARG A 12 -4.67 17.16 15.68
N MET A 13 -5.25 17.49 14.52
CA MET A 13 -4.76 17.01 13.23
C MET A 13 -3.36 17.55 12.93
N LEU A 14 -3.12 18.84 13.19
CA LEU A 14 -1.81 19.46 12.99
C LEU A 14 -0.74 18.81 13.88
N ASN A 15 -1.07 18.54 15.15
CA ASN A 15 -0.14 17.90 16.09
C ASN A 15 0.17 16.46 15.69
N SER A 16 -0.83 15.70 15.26
CA SER A 16 -0.63 14.35 14.73
C SER A 16 0.24 14.35 13.47
N ALA A 17 0.00 15.28 12.54
CA ALA A 17 0.79 15.42 11.32
C ALA A 17 2.25 15.81 11.62
N LYS A 18 2.49 16.72 12.57
CA LYS A 18 3.84 17.05 13.07
C LYS A 18 4.55 15.84 13.65
N SER A 19 3.88 15.08 14.52
CA SER A 19 4.48 13.90 15.14
C SER A 19 4.83 12.84 14.11
N TYR A 20 3.94 12.61 13.14
CA TYR A 20 4.17 11.65 12.06
C TYR A 20 5.32 12.11 11.14
N ALA A 21 5.33 13.38 10.74
CA ALA A 21 6.38 13.95 9.90
C ALA A 21 7.77 13.76 10.53
N ASN A 22 7.93 14.12 11.81
CA ASN A 22 9.18 13.97 12.54
C ASN A 22 9.62 12.51 12.68
N LYS A 23 8.68 11.59 12.97
CA LYS A 23 8.99 10.16 13.13
C LYS A 23 9.45 9.48 11.84
N ASN A 24 8.91 9.90 10.70
CA ASN A 24 9.19 9.29 9.40
C ASN A 24 10.25 10.07 8.60
N GLY A 25 10.93 11.05 9.22
CA GLY A 25 12.07 11.75 8.61
C GLY A 25 11.71 12.83 7.58
N PHE A 26 10.46 13.30 7.57
CA PHE A 26 10.07 14.43 6.72
C PHE A 26 10.68 15.75 7.25
N GLY A 27 11.16 16.61 6.37
CA GLY A 27 11.79 17.87 6.75
C GLY A 27 10.78 18.88 7.32
N THR A 28 9.54 18.87 6.82
CA THR A 28 8.45 19.71 7.33
C THR A 28 7.09 19.02 7.22
N VAL A 29 6.09 19.52 7.97
CA VAL A 29 4.69 19.08 7.81
C VAL A 29 4.14 19.37 6.42
N GLN A 30 4.58 20.47 5.80
CA GLN A 30 4.14 20.83 4.45
C GLN A 30 4.64 19.82 3.41
N GLU A 31 5.89 19.36 3.57
CA GLU A 31 6.46 18.30 2.75
C GLU A 31 5.71 16.98 2.93
N PHE A 32 5.42 16.60 4.17
CA PHE A 32 4.58 15.43 4.46
C PHE A 32 3.22 15.51 3.76
N ILE A 33 2.49 16.63 3.91
CA ILE A 33 1.18 16.82 3.26
C ILE A 33 1.30 16.74 1.73
N LYS A 34 2.33 17.36 1.15
CA LYS A 34 2.59 17.34 -0.29
C LYS A 34 2.81 15.91 -0.79
N GLU A 35 3.65 15.13 -0.11
CA GLU A 35 3.93 13.74 -0.50
C GLU A 35 2.71 12.84 -0.32
N THR A 36 1.97 12.96 0.79
CA THR A 36 0.72 12.19 0.98
C THR A 36 -0.31 12.48 -0.11
N VAL A 37 -0.46 13.74 -0.53
CA VAL A 37 -1.34 14.10 -1.64
C VAL A 37 -0.81 13.55 -2.96
N ARG A 38 0.51 13.60 -3.19
CA ARG A 38 1.15 13.03 -4.39
C ARG A 38 0.90 11.53 -4.49
N GLU A 39 1.14 10.79 -3.41
CA GLU A 39 0.89 9.34 -3.34
C GLU A 39 -0.57 9.05 -3.71
N LYS A 40 -1.51 9.76 -3.08
CA LYS A 40 -2.93 9.49 -3.32
C LYS A 40 -3.40 9.78 -4.75
N LEU A 41 -2.78 10.75 -5.43
CA LEU A 41 -3.15 11.18 -6.77
C LEU A 41 -2.41 10.44 -7.90
N PHE A 42 -1.14 10.10 -7.68
CA PHE A 42 -0.25 9.62 -8.75
C PHE A 42 0.26 8.21 -8.53
N GLU A 43 0.22 7.71 -7.30
CA GLU A 43 0.58 6.33 -7.04
C GLU A 43 -0.59 5.43 -7.44
N LYS A 44 -0.39 4.70 -8.53
CA LYS A 44 -1.35 3.67 -8.93
C LYS A 44 -1.34 2.61 -7.83
N PRO A 45 -2.52 2.11 -7.40
CA PRO A 45 -2.54 0.98 -6.48
C PRO A 45 -1.73 -0.15 -7.12
N GLU A 46 -0.76 -0.69 -6.37
CA GLU A 46 0.11 -1.79 -6.83
C GLU A 46 -0.70 -3.01 -7.30
N ILE A 47 -1.92 -3.13 -6.77
CA ILE A 47 -2.87 -4.18 -7.09
C ILE A 47 -4.19 -3.51 -7.49
N ASN A 48 -4.61 -3.72 -8.73
CA ASN A 48 -5.91 -3.27 -9.20
C ASN A 48 -7.03 -4.02 -8.46
N LYS A 49 -8.23 -3.41 -8.31
CA LYS A 49 -9.38 -4.06 -7.65
C LYS A 49 -9.70 -5.43 -8.26
N GLU A 50 -9.54 -5.55 -9.57
CA GLU A 50 -9.76 -6.81 -10.31
C GLU A 50 -8.74 -7.89 -9.93
N GLU A 51 -7.46 -7.52 -9.79
CA GLU A 51 -6.40 -8.43 -9.34
C GLU A 51 -6.64 -8.87 -7.89
N LEU A 52 -7.10 -7.96 -7.03
CA LEU A 52 -7.44 -8.28 -5.65
C LEU A 52 -8.62 -9.27 -5.55
N ILE A 53 -9.62 -9.13 -6.44
CA ILE A 53 -10.73 -10.08 -6.56
C ILE A 53 -10.22 -11.43 -7.08
N LEU A 54 -9.32 -11.43 -8.06
CA LEU A 54 -8.72 -12.66 -8.61
C LEU A 54 -7.96 -13.43 -7.51
N VAL A 55 -7.11 -12.75 -6.75
CA VAL A 55 -6.35 -13.36 -5.64
C VAL A 55 -7.28 -13.96 -4.59
N LYS A 56 -8.35 -13.25 -4.20
CA LYS A 56 -9.35 -13.78 -3.27
C LYS A 56 -10.03 -15.04 -3.80
N LYS A 57 -10.47 -15.03 -5.06
CA LYS A 57 -11.10 -16.20 -5.70
C LYS A 57 -10.13 -17.39 -5.78
N LEU A 58 -8.87 -17.14 -6.12
CA LEU A 58 -7.85 -18.18 -6.16
C LEU A 58 -7.60 -18.77 -4.77
N ALA A 59 -7.50 -17.94 -3.74
CA ALA A 59 -7.35 -18.41 -2.35
C ALA A 59 -8.55 -19.27 -1.91
N GLU A 60 -9.78 -18.83 -2.20
CA GLU A 60 -10.99 -19.59 -1.90
C GLU A 60 -11.06 -20.93 -2.64
N ILE A 61 -10.70 -20.96 -3.93
CA ILE A 61 -10.65 -22.20 -4.72
C ILE A 61 -9.58 -23.14 -4.16
N SER A 62 -8.39 -22.63 -3.84
CA SER A 62 -7.30 -23.41 -3.26
C SER A 62 -7.66 -24.01 -1.91
N LEU A 63 -8.35 -23.24 -1.05
CA LEU A 63 -8.91 -23.73 0.22
C LEU A 63 -9.93 -24.84 -0.01
N LYS A 64 -10.92 -24.62 -0.89
CA LYS A 64 -12.00 -25.58 -1.15
C LYS A 64 -11.50 -26.88 -1.78
N LYS A 65 -10.49 -26.80 -2.64
CA LYS A 65 -9.91 -27.95 -3.34
C LYS A 65 -8.72 -28.57 -2.60
N ASN A 66 -8.39 -28.07 -1.41
CA ASN A 66 -7.25 -28.49 -0.61
C ASN A 66 -5.95 -28.58 -1.43
N LEU A 67 -5.72 -27.58 -2.29
CA LEU A 67 -4.61 -27.53 -3.26
C LEU A 67 -3.26 -27.12 -2.62
N PHE A 68 -3.20 -27.12 -1.29
CA PHE A 68 -1.96 -26.86 -0.57
C PHE A 68 -1.07 -28.09 -0.72
N GLY A 69 -0.04 -27.95 -1.55
CA GLY A 69 1.03 -28.95 -1.63
C GLY A 69 2.02 -28.79 -0.49
N THR A 70 2.77 -29.85 -0.20
CA THR A 70 3.93 -29.75 0.68
C THR A 70 5.09 -29.06 -0.03
N GLU A 71 6.05 -28.56 0.74
CA GLU A 71 7.25 -27.91 0.21
C GLU A 71 8.02 -28.85 -0.74
N GLU A 72 8.09 -30.15 -0.42
CA GLU A 72 8.70 -31.17 -1.27
C GLU A 72 8.01 -31.33 -2.64
N GLU A 73 6.68 -31.24 -2.69
CA GLU A 73 5.91 -31.31 -3.93
C GLU A 73 6.09 -30.08 -4.81
N LEU A 74 6.20 -28.90 -4.18
CA LEU A 74 6.52 -27.64 -4.88
C LEU A 74 7.91 -27.72 -5.51
N PHE A 75 8.92 -28.16 -4.77
CA PHE A 75 10.29 -28.31 -5.28
C PHE A 75 10.40 -29.37 -6.38
N LYS A 76 9.66 -30.49 -6.29
CA LYS A 76 9.59 -31.48 -7.38
C LYS A 76 8.98 -30.90 -8.65
N LYS A 77 7.94 -30.06 -8.56
CA LYS A 77 7.31 -29.42 -9.73
C LYS A 77 8.14 -28.28 -10.33
N LEU A 78 8.90 -27.56 -9.50
CA LEU A 78 9.75 -26.44 -9.94
C LEU A 78 11.09 -26.89 -10.55
N LYS A 79 11.52 -28.15 -10.32
CA LYS A 79 12.65 -28.72 -11.06
C LYS A 79 12.25 -28.90 -12.53
N ARG A 80 12.59 -27.91 -13.35
CA ARG A 80 12.59 -28.04 -14.82
C ARG A 80 13.48 -29.21 -15.24
N LYS A 81 12.99 -29.99 -16.22
CA LYS A 81 13.81 -30.86 -17.07
C LYS A 81 14.89 -30.05 -17.78
#